data_AF-A0A5D8Z7L4-F1
#
_entry.id   AF-A0A5D8Z7L4-F1
#
_cell.length_a   1.000
_cell.length_b   1.000
_cell.length_c   1.000
_cell.angle_alpha   90.00
_cell.angle_beta   90.00
_cell.angle_gamma   90.00
#
_symmetry.space_group_name_H-M   'P 1'
#
loop_
_entity.id
_entity.type
_entity.pdbx_description
1 polymer ?
#
loop_
_entity_poly.entity_id
_entity_poly.type
_entity_poly.pdbx_seq_one_letter_code
_entity_poly.pdbx_strand_id
1 'polypeptide(L)' 'MDLDLTGRHALVCGASEGIGRAAAHELALLGADVTLLAR' A
#
# COMPACT_ATOMS: atom_id res chain seq x y z
N MET A 1 15.82 -2.85 7.30
CA MET A 1 15.54 -4.11 6.56
C MET A 1 15.37 -3.70 5.11
N ASP A 2 16.02 -4.37 4.18
CA ASP A 2 15.97 -3.99 2.76
C ASP A 2 14.71 -4.64 2.15
N LEU A 3 13.64 -3.86 2.02
CA LEU A 3 12.36 -4.32 1.48
C LEU A 3 12.06 -3.52 0.20
N ASP A 4 12.46 -4.07 -0.94
CA ASP A 4 12.07 -3.56 -2.24
C ASP A 4 10.81 -4.32 -2.73
N LEU A 5 9.75 -3.57 -3.00
CA LEU A 5 8.47 -4.08 -3.51
C LEU A 5 8.25 -3.72 -4.99
N THR A 6 9.27 -3.20 -5.67
CA THR A 6 9.21 -2.88 -7.11
C THR A 6 8.66 -4.06 -7.92
N GLY A 7 7.64 -3.77 -8.74
CA GLY A 7 6.98 -4.76 -9.60
C GLY A 7 6.00 -5.69 -8.89
N ARG A 8 5.71 -5.46 -7.60
CA ARG A 8 4.65 -6.17 -6.86
C ARG A 8 3.37 -5.35 -6.83
N HIS A 9 2.24 -6.05 -6.80
CA HIS A 9 0.92 -5.44 -6.69
C HIS A 9 0.31 -5.74 -5.32
N ALA A 10 -0.13 -4.70 -4.60
CA ALA A 10 -0.74 -4.81 -3.29
C ALA A 10 -2.20 -4.30 -3.32
N LEU A 11 -3.11 -5.07 -2.71
CA LEU A 11 -4.48 -4.64 -2.43
C LEU A 11 -4.59 -4.22 -0.97
N VAL A 12 -5.02 -2.98 -0.71
CA VAL A 12 -5.24 -2.47 0.65
C VAL A 12 -6.71 -2.15 0.87
N CYS A 13 -7.35 -2.92 1.75
CA CYS A 13 -8.74 -2.71 2.18
C CYS A 13 -8.80 -1.71 3.35
N GLY A 14 -9.91 -0.98 3.47
CA GLY A 14 -10.09 0.03 4.52
C GLY A 14 -9.12 1.21 4.37
N ALA A 15 -8.68 1.50 3.15
CA ALA A 15 -7.66 2.50 2.87
C ALA A 15 -8.18 3.94 2.77
N SER A 16 -9.46 4.17 3.07
CA SER A 16 -10.02 5.52 3.09
C SER A 16 -9.37 6.37 4.16
N GLU A 17 -8.97 5.81 5.32
CA GLU A 17 -8.37 6.53 6.43
C GLU A 17 -7.51 5.69 7.38
N GLY A 18 -6.89 6.37 8.35
CA GLY A 18 -6.12 5.76 9.43
C GLY A 18 -4.99 4.86 8.93
N ILE A 19 -4.88 3.67 9.53
CA ILE A 19 -3.79 2.73 9.29
C ILE A 19 -3.83 2.19 7.86
N GLY A 20 -5.00 1.95 7.28
CA GLY A 20 -5.11 1.46 5.90
C GLY A 20 -4.50 2.44 4.91
N ARG A 21 -4.77 3.75 5.09
CA ARG A 21 -4.16 4.80 4.27
C ARG A 21 -2.65 4.88 4.47
N ALA A 22 -2.19 4.86 5.72
CA ALA A 22 -0.76 4.92 6.03
C ALA A 22 0.00 3.71 5.43
N ALA A 23 -0.53 2.51 5.58
CA ALA A 23 0.05 1.30 5.04
C ALA A 23 0.13 1.33 3.50
N ALA A 24 -0.93 1.81 2.82
CA ALA A 24 -0.91 1.97 1.38
C ALA A 24 0.20 2.92 0.90
N HIS A 25 0.43 4.03 1.61
CA HIS A 25 1.51 4.96 1.29
C HIS A 25 2.89 4.35 1.47
N GLU A 26 3.13 3.65 2.58
CA GLU A 26 4.42 2.98 2.80
C GLU A 26 4.68 1.89 1.76
N LEU A 27 3.66 1.09 1.40
CA LEU A 27 3.80 0.08 0.34
C LEU A 27 4.16 0.70 -1.01
N ALA A 28 3.55 1.83 -1.37
CA ALA A 28 3.86 2.56 -2.59
C ALA A 28 5.28 3.17 -2.55
N LEU A 29 5.73 3.69 -1.40
CA LEU A 29 7.09 4.22 -1.23
C LEU A 29 8.16 3.13 -1.39
N LEU A 30 7.84 1.89 -1.02
CA LEU A 30 8.70 0.73 -1.25
C LEU A 30 8.62 0.20 -2.69
N GLY A 31 7.85 0.83 -3.60
CA GLY A 31 7.81 0.52 -5.02
C GLY A 31 6.66 -0.38 -5.47
N ALA A 32 5.72 -0.71 -4.60
CA ALA A 32 4.56 -1.52 -5.01
C ALA A 32 3.54 -0.68 -5.80
N ASP A 33 2.90 -1.29 -6.79
CA ASP A 33 1.64 -0.81 -7.34
C ASP A 33 0.53 -1.12 -6.34
N VAL A 34 -0.27 -0.11 -5.94
CA VAL A 34 -1.25 -0.26 -4.87
C VAL A 34 -2.67 0.00 -5.36
N THR A 35 -3.57 -0.97 -5.19
CA THR A 35 -5.02 -0.79 -5.36
C THR A 35 -5.68 -0.60 -4.01
N LEU A 36 -6.51 0.45 -3.89
CA LEU A 36 -7.24 0.77 -2.67
C LEU A 36 -8.69 0.29 -2.79
N LEU A 37 -9.19 -0.34 -1.72
CA LEU A 37 -10.61 -0.65 -1.55
C LEU A 37 -11.11 0.00 -0.26
N ALA A 38 -12.14 0.83 -0.36
CA ALA A 38 -12.80 1.43 0.79
C ALA A 38 -14.30 1.62 0.50
N ARG A 39 -15.06 1.92 1.57
CA ARG A 39 -16.50 2.23 1.53
C ARG A 39 -16.68 3.73 1.65
#